data_AF-A0A2E4CTV8-F1
#
_entry.id   AF-A0A2E4CTV8-F1
#
_cell.length_a   1.000
_cell.length_b   1.000
_cell.length_c   1.000
_cell.angle_alpha   90.00
_cell.angle_beta   90.00
_cell.angle_gamma   90.00
#
_symmetry.space_group_name_H-M   'P 1'
#
loop_
_entity.id
_entity.type
_entity.pdbx_description
1 polymer ?
#
loop_
_entity_poly.entity_id
_entity_poly.type
_entity_poly.pdbx_seq_one_letter_code
_entity_poly.pdbx_strand_id
1 'polypeptide(L)' 'MLARVSRLEVGDRPSPFVAAYGSFEAFTAWCEADMEAGRLDRADGRSILAALARWERDGAWGAWRRAGNWQSGHNR' A
#
# COMPACT_ATOMS: atom_id res chain seq x y z
N MET A 1 31.33 -6.13 19.61
CA MET A 1 31.29 -6.53 18.17
C MET A 1 29.93 -7.19 17.89
N LEU A 2 28.87 -6.41 17.59
CA LEU A 2 27.54 -6.94 17.23
C LEU A 2 26.79 -6.02 16.24
N ALA A 3 27.50 -5.39 15.30
CA ALA A 3 26.87 -4.53 14.28
C ALA A 3 26.31 -5.31 13.05
N ARG A 4 26.39 -6.64 13.06
CA ARG A 4 26.09 -7.49 11.88
C ARG A 4 24.73 -8.21 11.93
N VAL A 5 23.90 -7.94 12.93
CA VAL A 5 22.57 -8.59 13.06
C VAL A 5 21.40 -7.67 12.65
N SER A 6 21.58 -6.35 12.62
CA SER A 6 20.48 -5.42 12.28
C SER A 6 20.08 -5.39 10.80
N ARG A 7 20.80 -6.11 9.91
CA ARG A 7 20.52 -6.13 8.46
C ARG A 7 19.51 -7.20 8.04
N LEU A 8 19.15 -8.13 8.94
CA LEU A 8 18.30 -9.27 8.60
C LEU A 8 16.81 -9.08 8.94
N GLU A 9 16.41 -7.95 9.54
CA GLU A 9 15.01 -7.71 9.93
C GLU A 9 14.32 -6.58 9.18
N VAL A 10 14.76 -6.26 7.95
CA VAL A 10 13.83 -5.63 7.00
C VAL A 10 12.98 -6.73 6.38
N GLY A 11 12.28 -7.48 7.25
CA GLY A 11 11.18 -8.36 6.83
C GLY A 11 10.21 -7.55 5.99
N ASP A 12 9.57 -8.19 5.02
CA ASP A 12 8.71 -7.47 4.09
C ASP A 12 7.53 -6.87 4.85
N ARG A 13 7.63 -5.59 5.20
CA ARG A 13 6.57 -4.92 5.96
C ARG A 13 5.33 -4.89 5.08
N PRO A 14 4.15 -5.21 5.64
CA PRO A 14 2.90 -5.20 4.90
C PRO A 14 2.67 -3.83 4.25
N SER A 15 1.92 -3.81 3.15
CA SER A 15 1.45 -2.56 2.57
C SER A 15 0.60 -1.78 3.58
N PRO A 16 0.41 -0.47 3.39
CA PRO A 16 -0.44 0.32 4.27
C PRO A 16 -1.88 -0.23 4.34
N PHE A 17 -2.37 -0.81 3.24
CA PHE A 17 -3.68 -1.44 3.16
C PHE A 17 -3.76 -2.67 4.05
N VAL A 18 -2.80 -3.60 3.91
CA VAL A 18 -2.74 -4.82 4.75
C VAL A 18 -2.54 -4.45 6.21
N ALA A 19 -1.73 -3.43 6.51
CA ALA A 19 -1.50 -2.97 7.88
C ALA A 19 -2.77 -2.39 8.55
N ALA A 20 -3.59 -1.64 7.80
CA ALA A 20 -4.78 -0.98 8.33
C ALA A 20 -6.04 -1.86 8.33
N TYR A 21 -6.20 -2.73 7.31
CA TYR A 21 -7.41 -3.52 7.09
C TYR A 21 -7.21 -5.02 7.34
N GLY A 22 -5.99 -5.44 7.69
CA GLY A 22 -5.62 -6.85 7.90
C GLY A 22 -5.34 -7.62 6.61
N SER A 23 -5.98 -7.24 5.50
CA SER A 23 -5.66 -7.74 4.16
C SER A 23 -6.03 -6.72 3.08
N PHE A 24 -5.43 -6.87 1.88
CA PHE A 24 -5.81 -6.05 0.74
C PHE A 24 -7.25 -6.31 0.29
N GLU A 25 -7.72 -7.56 0.41
CA GLU A 25 -9.12 -7.94 0.10
C GLU A 25 -10.13 -7.28 1.04
N ALA A 26 -9.81 -7.19 2.34
CA ALA A 26 -10.66 -6.49 3.30
C ALA A 26 -10.76 -5.00 2.98
N PHE A 27 -9.65 -4.39 2.53
CA PHE A 27 -9.65 -3.02 2.03
C PHE A 27 -10.53 -2.86 0.77
N THR A 28 -10.41 -3.77 -0.22
CA THR A 28 -11.24 -3.68 -1.43
C THR A 28 -12.72 -3.84 -1.13
N ALA A 29 -13.09 -4.78 -0.26
CA ALA A 29 -14.48 -4.99 0.16
C ALA A 29 -15.06 -3.76 0.87
N TRP A 30 -14.27 -3.09 1.71
CA TRP A 30 -14.67 -1.83 2.33
C TRP A 30 -14.90 -0.72 1.29
N CYS A 31 -13.99 -0.56 0.32
CA CYS A 31 -14.19 0.41 -0.77
C CYS A 31 -15.41 0.10 -1.63
N GLU A 32 -15.68 -1.18 -1.92
CA GLU A 32 -16.87 -1.60 -2.66
C GLU A 32 -18.16 -1.25 -1.91
N ALA A 33 -18.22 -1.50 -0.60
CA ALA A 33 -19.35 -1.09 0.22
C ALA A 33 -19.56 0.43 0.22
N ASP A 34 -18.48 1.21 0.26
CA ASP A 34 -18.55 2.68 0.20
C ASP A 34 -18.94 3.21 -1.18
N MET A 35 -18.57 2.53 -2.27
CA MET A 35 -19.06 2.82 -3.62
C MET A 35 -20.54 2.50 -3.77
N GLU A 36 -21.01 1.37 -3.23
CA GLU A 36 -22.43 1.02 -3.23
C GLU A 36 -23.26 2.00 -2.39
N ALA A 37 -22.69 2.50 -1.29
CA ALA A 37 -23.31 3.53 -0.46
C ALA A 37 -23.22 4.95 -1.04
N GLY A 38 -22.58 5.14 -2.19
CA GLY A 38 -22.40 6.44 -2.85
C GLY A 38 -21.45 7.40 -2.12
N ARG A 39 -20.64 6.91 -1.18
CA ARG A 39 -19.59 7.69 -0.50
C ARG A 39 -18.32 7.84 -1.35
N LEU A 40 -18.07 6.83 -2.20
CA LEU A 40 -17.01 6.85 -3.20
C LEU A 40 -17.64 6.81 -4.60
N ASP A 41 -17.00 7.49 -5.55
CA ASP A 41 -17.40 7.37 -6.95
C ASP A 41 -17.14 5.94 -7.47
N ARG A 42 -18.12 5.38 -8.17
CA ARG A 42 -18.06 3.99 -8.65
C ARG A 42 -17.10 3.81 -9.83
N ALA A 43 -17.04 4.79 -10.73
CA ALA A 43 -16.22 4.68 -11.94
C ALA A 43 -14.73 4.89 -11.59
N ASP A 44 -14.43 5.97 -10.90
CA ASP A 44 -13.07 6.30 -10.45
C ASP A 44 -12.60 5.28 -9.41
N GLY A 45 -13.45 4.93 -8.44
CA GLY A 45 -13.12 3.95 -7.40
C GLY A 45 -12.68 2.61 -7.96
N ARG A 46 -13.35 2.08 -8.99
CA ARG A 46 -12.94 0.82 -9.66
C ARG A 46 -11.58 0.95 -10.35
N SER A 47 -11.32 2.06 -11.03
CA SER A 47 -10.04 2.27 -11.71
C SER A 47 -8.87 2.38 -10.73
N ILE A 48 -9.08 3.07 -9.60
CA ILE A 48 -8.10 3.23 -8.52
C ILE A 48 -7.84 1.87 -7.87
N LEU A 49 -8.89 1.11 -7.53
CA LEU A 49 -8.74 -0.23 -6.94
C LEU A 49 -7.94 -1.17 -7.85
N ALA A 50 -8.19 -1.14 -9.16
CA ALA A 50 -7.42 -1.94 -10.12
C ALA A 50 -5.92 -1.55 -10.14
N ALA A 51 -5.61 -0.25 -10.08
CA ALA A 51 -4.24 0.24 -10.01
C ALA A 51 -3.55 -0.17 -8.70
N LEU A 52 -4.25 -0.06 -7.57
CA LEU A 52 -3.74 -0.46 -6.25
C LEU A 52 -3.53 -1.97 -6.15
N ALA A 53 -4.45 -2.77 -6.70
CA ALA A 53 -4.32 -4.22 -6.73
C ALA A 53 -3.08 -4.66 -7.52
N ARG A 54 -2.82 -3.99 -8.65
CA ARG A 54 -1.60 -4.20 -9.42
C ARG A 54 -0.36 -3.79 -8.62
N TRP A 55 -0.40 -2.64 -7.96
CA TRP A 55 0.71 -2.17 -7.12
C TRP A 55 1.04 -3.13 -5.98
N GLU A 56 0.02 -3.71 -5.34
CA GLU A 56 0.15 -4.71 -4.28
C GLU A 56 0.77 -6.01 -4.81
N ARG A 57 0.21 -6.55 -5.90
CA ARG A 57 0.65 -7.82 -6.50
C ARG A 57 2.06 -7.74 -7.05
N ASP A 58 2.40 -6.65 -7.73
CA ASP A 58 3.69 -6.51 -8.41
C ASP A 58 4.84 -6.25 -7.39
N GLY A 59 4.55 -6.22 -6.08
CA GLY A 59 5.53 -5.93 -5.03
C GLY A 59 6.09 -4.52 -5.12
N ALA A 60 5.40 -3.63 -5.84
CA ALA A 60 5.82 -2.27 -6.12
C ALA A 60 5.87 -1.44 -4.83
N TRP A 61 5.06 -1.78 -3.82
CA TRP A 61 5.22 -1.25 -2.46
C TRP A 61 6.59 -1.58 -1.87
N GLY A 62 6.99 -2.85 -1.89
CA GLY A 62 8.30 -3.28 -1.38
C GLY A 62 9.46 -2.64 -2.14
N ALA A 63 9.33 -2.48 -3.45
CA ALA A 63 10.31 -1.78 -4.29
C ALA A 63 10.37 -0.27 -3.96
N TRP A 64 9.22 0.40 -3.86
CA TRP A 64 9.11 1.81 -3.51
C TRP A 64 9.70 2.11 -2.13
N ARG A 65 9.42 1.25 -1.14
CA ARG A 65 9.99 1.34 0.22
C ARG A 65 11.51 1.21 0.20
N ARG A 66 12.03 0.23 -0.54
CA ARG A 66 13.49 0.01 -0.70
C ARG A 66 14.17 1.17 -1.42
N ALA A 67 13.47 1.85 -2.33
CA ALA A 67 13.98 3.03 -3.02
C ALA A 67 14.06 4.29 -2.13
N GLY A 68 13.61 4.23 -0.87
CA GLY A 68 13.77 5.33 0.10
C GLY A 68 13.04 6.61 -0.32
N ASN A 69 11.99 6.49 -1.14
CA ASN A 69 11.44 7.64 -1.86
C ASN A 69 10.44 8.45 -1.01
N TRP A 70 11.00 9.22 -0.07
CA TRP A 70 10.40 10.42 0.54
C TRP A 70 11.51 11.38 1.02
N GLN A 71 12.61 11.50 0.28
CA GLN A 71 13.63 12.54 0.50
C GLN A 71 13.78 13.37 -0.77
N SER A 72 12.94 14.40 -0.88
CA SER A 72 13.10 15.66 -1.62
C SER A 72 11.82 16.03 -2.36
N GLY A 73 11.04 16.97 -1.80
CA GLY A 73 10.00 17.64 -2.60
C GLY A 73 8.73 18.02 -1.84
N HIS A 74 8.84 18.85 -0.80
CA HIS A 74 7.87 19.91 -0.48
C HIS A 74 8.45 20.77 0.66
N ASN A 75 9.49 21.53 0.32
CA ASN A 75 9.73 22.82 0.93
C ASN A 75 10.04 23.80 -0.20
N ARG A 76 9.00 24.43 -0.73
CA ARG A 76 9.07 25.75 -1.32
C ARG A 76 7.70 26.40 -1.26
#